data_AF-S4Y9R7-F1
#
_entry.id   AF-S4Y9R7-F1
#
_cell.length_a   1.000
_cell.length_b   1.000
_cell.length_c   1.000
_cell.angle_alpha   90.00
_cell.angle_beta   90.00
_cell.angle_gamma   90.00
#
_symmetry.space_group_name_H-M   'P 1'
#
loop_
_entity.id
_entity.type
_entity.pdbx_description
1 polymer ?
#
loop_
_entity_poly.entity_id
_entity_poly.type
_entity_poly.pdbx_seq_one_letter_code
_entity_poly.pdbx_strand_id
1 'polypeptide(L)'
;MPDEPRDRPAPAELTPMRARPLLAALVALASGAAACTSEDARGPEAAAPLSAGGGAAEAAAVAQAAASAPAAAAAQAAVVAATAGDPARGQRLVAELQCNRCHDGTGQAPAPRDAHCVQCHQDIAAGRFQAPAAAMKRWNENLVQLRDVPSLAAAGDRLRRDWIRGFLLAPHDLRPRLHATMPRLAIGPEQASDIAAYLTRDRRERPREALDGASAARGRELYEAKGCGTCHAFTGAAGLTAVAPVRAMEKETRAAVALAPDLRHARDRMEPADLAAWVLDPGAIKPGTPMPQVPMSPADARDIAAFLATAPLSPPAPASAPERLPLLSRRVTYAEVDRRVFRGTCRHCHSEPDYALGDGGPGNTGGFGFKPRGLNLATYEGIAAGYVDDRGERRSVFARGPDGVPRLVAALAARQAEEAGRADPAVRGMPLGLPALGPEEIQLVESWIAQGRPQ
;
A
#
# COMPACT_ATOMS: atom_id res chain seq x y z
N MET A 1 -14.56 40.69 75.98
CA MET A 1 -16.02 40.91 75.88
C MET A 1 -16.30 41.63 74.58
N PRO A 2 -17.14 41.07 73.70
CA PRO A 2 -17.26 39.62 73.38
C PRO A 2 -17.14 39.44 71.84
N ASP A 3 -17.16 38.29 71.16
CA ASP A 3 -17.37 36.85 71.44
C ASP A 3 -16.90 36.12 70.15
N GLU A 4 -16.01 35.11 70.17
CA GLU A 4 -16.21 33.67 70.46
C GLU A 4 -16.53 32.78 69.22
N PRO A 5 -16.17 31.47 69.23
CA PRO A 5 -15.39 30.80 68.17
C PRO A 5 -15.97 29.39 67.82
N ARG A 6 -15.10 28.47 67.32
CA ARG A 6 -15.05 26.98 67.44
C ARG A 6 -14.76 26.30 66.08
N ASP A 7 -14.04 25.20 65.94
CA ASP A 7 -13.12 24.41 66.80
C ASP A 7 -12.31 23.48 65.86
N ARG A 8 -11.12 23.05 66.29
CA ARG A 8 -10.32 21.98 65.63
C ARG A 8 -10.72 20.60 66.17
N PRO A 9 -10.25 19.49 65.56
CA PRO A 9 -9.11 18.79 66.18
C PRO A 9 -8.06 18.22 65.20
N ALA A 10 -6.99 17.72 65.80
CA ALA A 10 -5.62 17.50 65.30
C ALA A 10 -5.35 16.06 64.74
N PRO A 11 -4.11 15.75 64.27
CA PRO A 11 -3.79 14.58 63.44
C PRO A 11 -3.31 13.35 64.25
N ALA A 12 -3.26 12.18 63.61
CA ALA A 12 -2.73 10.95 64.20
C ALA A 12 -1.59 10.33 63.38
N GLU A 13 -0.58 9.87 64.11
CA GLU A 13 0.70 9.30 63.70
C GLU A 13 0.64 7.83 63.26
N LEU A 14 1.76 7.40 62.64
CA LEU A 14 2.10 6.06 62.19
C LEU A 14 2.32 5.05 63.33
N THR A 15 2.01 3.77 63.07
CA THR A 15 2.69 2.62 63.72
C THR A 15 2.74 1.43 62.74
N PRO A 16 3.87 0.67 62.65
CA PRO A 16 4.05 -0.39 61.67
C PRO A 16 3.74 -1.79 62.25
N MET A 17 3.12 -2.68 61.46
CA MET A 17 2.97 -4.10 61.82
C MET A 17 3.41 -5.04 60.69
N ARG A 18 4.58 -5.64 60.95
CA ARG A 18 5.04 -7.03 60.77
C ARG A 18 4.53 -7.88 59.59
N ALA A 19 5.52 -8.51 58.95
CA ALA A 19 5.38 -9.48 57.87
C ALA A 19 5.19 -10.95 58.33
N ARG A 20 4.61 -11.72 57.39
CA ARG A 20 4.67 -13.20 57.12
C ARG A 20 3.61 -14.11 57.78
N PRO A 21 3.35 -15.32 57.20
CA PRO A 21 3.11 -15.72 55.80
C PRO A 21 1.94 -16.74 55.66
N LEU A 22 1.47 -17.09 54.45
CA LEU A 22 0.83 -18.38 54.02
C LEU A 22 0.09 -18.14 52.67
N LEU A 23 0.61 -18.57 51.52
CA LEU A 23 0.44 -19.87 50.83
C LEU A 23 -0.86 -20.01 50.00
N ALA A 24 -0.69 -20.35 48.71
CA ALA A 24 -1.66 -20.75 47.67
C ALA A 24 -2.49 -19.61 47.03
N ALA A 25 -2.76 -19.57 45.71
CA ALA A 25 -2.76 -20.61 44.68
C ALA A 25 -2.40 -20.06 43.29
N LEU A 26 -1.62 -20.84 42.53
CA LEU A 26 -1.54 -20.77 41.07
C LEU A 26 -2.84 -21.33 40.46
N VAL A 27 -3.52 -20.57 39.60
CA VAL A 27 -4.38 -21.12 38.54
C VAL A 27 -4.24 -20.28 37.26
N ALA A 28 -3.61 -20.90 36.27
CA ALA A 28 -3.74 -20.81 34.81
C ALA A 28 -4.33 -19.54 34.14
N LEU A 29 -3.46 -18.80 33.44
CA LEU A 29 -3.79 -18.11 32.19
C LEU A 29 -3.30 -18.98 31.02
N ALA A 30 -4.19 -19.82 30.51
CA ALA A 30 -4.00 -20.54 29.25
C ALA A 30 -5.30 -20.43 28.44
N SER A 31 -5.46 -19.32 27.72
CA SER A 31 -6.47 -19.16 26.68
C SER A 31 -5.97 -18.09 25.71
N GLY A 32 -5.28 -18.54 24.65
CA GLY A 32 -4.66 -17.66 23.65
C GLY A 32 -3.78 -18.39 22.64
N ALA A 33 -3.42 -19.65 22.88
CA ALA A 33 -2.52 -20.42 22.00
C ALA A 33 -3.22 -21.46 21.10
N ALA A 34 -4.54 -21.66 21.22
CA ALA A 34 -5.21 -22.80 20.58
C ALA A 34 -5.62 -22.60 19.11
N ALA A 35 -5.52 -21.40 18.54
CA ALA A 35 -6.05 -21.13 17.19
C ALA A 35 -5.03 -21.33 16.03
N CYS A 36 -3.86 -21.93 16.27
CA CYS A 36 -2.76 -21.91 15.31
C CYS A 36 -2.01 -23.24 15.10
N THR A 37 -2.55 -24.36 15.58
CA THR A 37 -1.97 -25.69 15.40
C THR A 37 -2.84 -26.54 14.48
N SER A 38 -2.61 -26.44 13.17
CA SER A 38 -2.97 -27.51 12.23
C SER A 38 -1.71 -27.86 11.44
N GLU A 39 -1.18 -29.04 11.72
CA GLU A 39 0.07 -29.61 11.19
C GLU A 39 -0.05 -30.04 9.71
N ASP A 40 1.12 -30.19 9.09
CA ASP A 40 1.44 -30.85 7.82
C ASP A 40 1.26 -30.09 6.48
N ALA A 41 2.41 -29.64 5.94
CA ALA A 41 2.70 -29.76 4.50
C ALA A 41 4.20 -29.63 4.21
N ARG A 42 4.75 -30.66 3.53
CA ARG A 42 6.05 -30.64 2.84
C ARG A 42 5.99 -29.62 1.69
N GLY A 43 7.09 -28.89 1.48
CA GLY A 43 7.20 -27.84 0.46
C GLY A 43 7.27 -28.39 -0.96
N PRO A 44 6.82 -27.63 -1.97
CA PRO A 44 6.97 -28.01 -3.38
C PRO A 44 8.35 -27.65 -3.94
N GLU A 45 8.94 -28.58 -4.70
CA GLU A 45 10.14 -28.39 -5.52
C GLU A 45 9.87 -27.52 -6.76
N ALA A 46 10.93 -26.86 -7.22
CA ALA A 46 10.95 -25.95 -8.35
C ALA A 46 10.81 -26.67 -9.71
N ALA A 47 9.95 -26.14 -10.58
CA ALA A 47 9.83 -26.58 -11.97
C ALA A 47 10.78 -25.78 -12.88
N ALA A 48 11.52 -26.53 -13.71
CA ALA A 48 12.44 -26.05 -14.75
C ALA A 48 11.71 -25.57 -16.03
N PRO A 49 12.37 -24.80 -16.92
CA PRO A 49 11.69 -24.09 -18.01
C PRO A 49 11.46 -24.98 -19.24
N LEU A 50 10.36 -24.75 -19.94
CA LEU A 50 10.05 -25.37 -21.23
C LEU A 50 10.39 -24.43 -22.39
N SER A 51 11.08 -25.01 -23.37
CA SER A 51 11.61 -24.37 -24.59
C SER A 51 10.55 -23.91 -25.58
N ALA A 52 10.99 -22.94 -26.38
CA ALA A 52 10.32 -22.38 -27.55
C ALA A 52 10.13 -23.39 -28.70
N GLY A 53 9.03 -23.22 -29.43
CA GLY A 53 8.78 -23.77 -30.76
C GLY A 53 7.76 -22.87 -31.47
N GLY A 54 8.18 -22.22 -32.55
CA GLY A 54 7.37 -21.24 -33.29
C GLY A 54 6.43 -21.84 -34.32
N GLY A 55 5.61 -20.99 -34.94
CA GLY A 55 4.79 -21.32 -36.10
C GLY A 55 3.73 -20.25 -36.36
N ALA A 56 3.96 -19.46 -37.41
CA ALA A 56 3.14 -18.32 -37.83
C ALA A 56 1.79 -18.72 -38.44
N ALA A 57 0.78 -17.88 -38.24
CA ALA A 57 -0.28 -17.62 -39.21
C ALA A 57 -0.95 -16.27 -38.87
N GLU A 58 -0.60 -15.27 -39.68
CA GLU A 58 -1.11 -13.91 -39.66
C GLU A 58 -2.30 -13.77 -40.62
N ALA A 59 -3.04 -12.67 -40.45
CA ALA A 59 -4.00 -12.08 -41.40
C ALA A 59 -5.43 -12.62 -41.43
N ALA A 60 -6.33 -11.97 -40.68
CA ALA A 60 -7.53 -11.29 -41.21
C ALA A 60 -8.45 -10.81 -40.07
N ALA A 61 -8.33 -9.54 -39.64
CA ALA A 61 -9.41 -8.77 -39.02
C ALA A 61 -9.00 -7.29 -38.84
N VAL A 62 -8.59 -6.64 -39.94
CA VAL A 62 -8.54 -5.18 -40.02
C VAL A 62 -9.91 -4.73 -40.49
N ALA A 63 -10.71 -4.16 -39.57
CA ALA A 63 -11.76 -3.14 -39.82
C ALA A 63 -12.94 -3.23 -38.83
N GLN A 64 -12.69 -3.08 -37.52
CA GLN A 64 -13.66 -2.47 -36.59
C GLN A 64 -13.03 -2.19 -35.22
N ALA A 65 -12.11 -1.21 -35.18
CA ALA A 65 -11.45 -0.78 -33.94
C ALA A 65 -11.30 0.76 -33.91
N ALA A 66 -12.39 1.47 -34.24
CA ALA A 66 -12.46 2.93 -34.17
C ALA A 66 -13.62 3.37 -33.26
N ALA A 67 -13.61 2.93 -31.99
CA ALA A 67 -14.45 3.50 -30.92
C ALA A 67 -14.00 3.00 -29.53
N SER A 68 -12.75 3.24 -29.14
CA SER A 68 -12.32 3.01 -27.76
C SER A 68 -11.06 3.81 -27.47
N ALA A 69 -11.26 5.06 -27.04
CA ALA A 69 -10.19 5.85 -26.45
C ALA A 69 -9.77 5.23 -25.09
N PRO A 70 -8.47 5.06 -24.80
CA PRO A 70 -8.00 4.46 -23.55
C PRO A 70 -8.18 5.41 -22.36
N ALA A 71 -8.41 4.87 -21.16
CA ALA A 71 -8.65 5.65 -19.93
C ALA A 71 -7.52 6.60 -19.50
N ALA A 72 -6.36 6.58 -20.17
CA ALA A 72 -5.37 7.66 -20.04
C ALA A 72 -5.94 9.02 -20.46
N ALA A 73 -6.84 9.06 -21.46
CA ALA A 73 -7.56 10.26 -21.85
C ALA A 73 -8.64 10.65 -20.82
N ALA A 74 -9.24 9.67 -20.12
CA ALA A 74 -10.22 9.94 -19.06
C ALA A 74 -9.56 10.56 -17.81
N ALA A 75 -8.31 10.19 -17.51
CA ALA A 75 -7.52 10.83 -16.47
C ALA A 75 -7.10 12.28 -16.83
N GLN A 76 -7.00 12.59 -18.13
CA GLN A 76 -6.72 13.95 -18.63
C GLN A 76 -7.99 14.79 -18.82
N ALA A 77 -9.17 14.17 -18.93
CA ALA A 77 -10.45 14.85 -19.13
C ALA A 77 -11.22 15.16 -17.83
N ALA A 78 -10.73 14.75 -16.66
CA ALA A 78 -11.26 15.18 -15.36
C ALA A 78 -10.38 16.26 -14.70
N VAL A 79 -9.96 17.26 -15.48
CA VAL A 79 -9.61 18.57 -14.93
C VAL A 79 -10.92 19.32 -14.69
N VAL A 80 -11.75 18.81 -13.78
CA VAL A 80 -12.66 19.69 -13.05
C VAL A 80 -11.74 20.69 -12.36
N ALA A 81 -11.90 21.99 -12.64
CA ALA A 81 -11.03 23.04 -12.12
C ALA A 81 -10.71 22.76 -10.65
N ALA A 82 -9.44 22.44 -10.38
CA ALA A 82 -9.03 21.96 -9.08
C ALA A 82 -9.35 23.04 -8.06
N THR A 83 -10.27 22.77 -7.14
CA THR A 83 -10.54 23.71 -6.06
C THR A 83 -9.26 23.87 -5.26
N ALA A 84 -8.99 25.09 -4.78
CA ALA A 84 -7.78 25.39 -4.02
C ALA A 84 -7.70 24.64 -2.68
N GLY A 85 -8.65 23.75 -2.35
CA GLY A 85 -8.74 22.89 -1.17
C GLY A 85 -8.70 23.61 0.18
N ASP A 86 -9.30 23.01 1.19
CA ASP A 86 -9.27 23.50 2.57
C ASP A 86 -8.30 22.64 3.41
N PRO A 87 -7.16 23.20 3.87
CA PRO A 87 -6.18 22.45 4.66
C PRO A 87 -6.70 22.01 6.03
N ALA A 88 -7.64 22.74 6.65
CA ALA A 88 -8.23 22.35 7.92
C ALA A 88 -9.17 21.14 7.74
N ARG A 89 -9.95 21.12 6.65
CA ARG A 89 -10.71 19.93 6.24
C ARG A 89 -9.78 18.78 5.86
N GLY A 90 -8.70 19.07 5.15
CA GLY A 90 -7.68 18.09 4.78
C GLY A 90 -7.06 17.40 5.99
N GLN A 91 -6.74 18.16 7.05
CA GLN A 91 -6.22 17.59 8.30
C GLN A 91 -7.18 16.58 8.93
N ARG A 92 -8.48 16.92 8.97
CA ARG A 92 -9.53 16.01 9.49
C ARG A 92 -9.64 14.76 8.63
N LEU A 93 -9.66 14.92 7.31
CA LEU A 93 -9.70 13.80 6.36
C LEU A 93 -8.48 12.88 6.51
N VAL A 94 -7.27 13.40 6.75
CA VAL A 94 -6.07 12.57 7.02
C VAL A 94 -6.26 11.69 8.26
N ALA A 95 -6.95 12.18 9.28
CA ALA A 95 -7.29 11.40 10.48
C ALA A 95 -8.43 10.41 10.22
N GLU A 96 -9.53 10.86 9.60
CA GLU A 96 -10.72 10.05 9.29
C GLU A 96 -10.41 8.90 8.32
N LEU A 97 -9.54 9.15 7.35
CA LEU A 97 -9.04 8.15 6.40
C LEU A 97 -7.82 7.40 6.94
N GLN A 98 -7.44 7.64 8.19
CA GLN A 98 -6.46 6.86 8.95
C GLN A 98 -5.11 6.72 8.25
N CYS A 99 -4.62 7.78 7.61
CA CYS A 99 -3.35 7.73 6.86
C CYS A 99 -2.16 7.34 7.75
N ASN A 100 -2.23 7.63 9.05
CA ASN A 100 -1.25 7.30 10.09
C ASN A 100 -1.17 5.80 10.44
N ARG A 101 -2.04 4.95 9.88
CA ARG A 101 -1.93 3.49 10.00
C ARG A 101 -0.82 2.90 9.13
N CYS A 102 -0.38 3.67 8.14
CA CYS A 102 0.75 3.33 7.28
C CYS A 102 1.83 4.39 7.37
N HIS A 103 1.48 5.66 7.21
CA HIS A 103 2.44 6.73 6.98
C HIS A 103 2.82 7.48 8.26
N ASP A 104 4.12 7.65 8.47
CA ASP A 104 4.65 8.70 9.33
C ASP A 104 4.50 10.09 8.69
N GLY A 105 4.62 11.14 9.51
CA GLY A 105 4.64 12.52 9.01
C GLY A 105 3.29 13.03 8.52
N THR A 106 2.19 12.41 8.97
CA THR A 106 0.80 12.82 8.69
C THR A 106 0.37 14.03 9.53
N GLY A 107 1.13 14.39 10.57
CA GLY A 107 0.72 15.36 11.60
C GLY A 107 -0.28 14.80 12.60
N GLN A 108 -0.57 13.50 12.55
CA GLN A 108 -1.37 12.77 13.54
C GLN A 108 -0.45 11.98 14.47
N ALA A 109 -0.95 11.65 15.67
CA ALA A 109 -0.28 10.69 16.52
C ALA A 109 -0.16 9.33 15.80
N PRO A 110 0.89 8.53 16.05
CA PRO A 110 0.98 7.18 15.51
C PRO A 110 -0.26 6.35 15.86
N ALA A 111 -0.76 5.56 14.92
CA ALA A 111 -1.85 4.64 15.21
C ALA A 111 -1.41 3.60 16.25
N PRO A 112 -2.34 3.11 17.10
CA PRO A 112 -2.09 1.93 17.95
C PRO A 112 -1.52 0.76 17.14
N ARG A 113 -0.63 -0.05 17.75
CA ARG A 113 0.12 -1.11 17.03
C ARG A 113 -0.79 -2.12 16.32
N ASP A 114 -1.90 -2.48 16.94
CA ASP A 114 -2.97 -3.34 16.42
C ASP A 114 -3.67 -2.74 15.19
N ALA A 115 -3.74 -1.42 15.09
CA ALA A 115 -4.24 -0.72 13.90
C ALA A 115 -3.12 -0.32 12.90
N HIS A 116 -1.85 -0.44 13.26
CA HIS A 116 -0.72 0.05 12.46
C HIS A 116 -0.01 -1.08 11.70
N CYS A 117 -0.42 -1.29 10.44
CA CYS A 117 0.06 -2.41 9.61
C CYS A 117 1.59 -2.43 9.47
N VAL A 118 2.18 -1.28 9.16
CA VAL A 118 3.62 -1.16 8.90
C VAL A 118 4.46 -1.32 10.17
N GLN A 119 4.09 -0.64 11.26
CA GLN A 119 4.82 -0.74 12.52
C GLN A 119 4.79 -2.16 13.08
N CYS A 120 3.61 -2.83 13.01
CA CYS A 120 3.50 -4.22 13.41
C CYS A 120 4.45 -5.12 12.60
N HIS A 121 4.49 -4.93 11.27
CA HIS A 121 5.37 -5.69 10.40
C HIS A 121 6.86 -5.44 10.69
N GLN A 122 7.22 -4.18 10.95
CA GLN A 122 8.59 -3.81 11.33
C GLN A 122 8.99 -4.37 12.70
N ASP A 123 8.07 -4.39 13.67
CA ASP A 123 8.30 -4.96 15.00
C ASP A 123 8.51 -6.48 14.92
N ILE A 124 7.71 -7.20 14.11
CA ILE A 124 7.89 -8.64 13.89
C ILE A 124 9.24 -8.91 13.21
N ALA A 125 9.55 -8.19 12.13
CA ALA A 125 10.80 -8.35 11.39
C ALA A 125 12.05 -7.99 12.20
N ALA A 126 11.91 -7.12 13.21
CA ALA A 126 12.97 -6.73 14.11
C ALA A 126 13.03 -7.57 15.40
N GLY A 127 12.12 -8.54 15.58
CA GLY A 127 12.05 -9.36 16.81
C GLY A 127 11.58 -8.59 18.05
N ARG A 128 10.93 -7.43 17.88
CA ARG A 128 10.36 -6.63 18.97
C ARG A 128 8.92 -7.04 19.33
N PHE A 129 8.28 -7.84 18.49
CA PHE A 129 6.94 -8.37 18.73
C PHE A 129 6.99 -9.60 19.66
N GLN A 130 6.12 -9.62 20.66
CA GLN A 130 6.05 -10.71 21.65
C GLN A 130 5.07 -11.79 21.18
N ALA A 131 5.58 -12.94 20.76
CA ALA A 131 4.79 -14.12 20.39
C ALA A 131 5.61 -15.41 20.53
N PRO A 132 4.97 -16.60 20.57
CA PRO A 132 5.69 -17.87 20.59
C PRO A 132 6.68 -18.00 19.43
N ALA A 133 7.85 -18.59 19.68
CA ALA A 133 8.94 -18.69 18.69
C ALA A 133 8.50 -19.34 17.36
N ALA A 134 7.64 -20.36 17.41
CA ALA A 134 7.08 -21.00 16.21
C ALA A 134 6.22 -20.05 15.37
N ALA A 135 5.43 -19.19 16.02
CA ALA A 135 4.64 -18.17 15.35
C ALA A 135 5.54 -17.10 14.73
N MET A 136 6.55 -16.62 15.48
CA MET A 136 7.53 -15.64 14.99
C MET A 136 8.30 -16.17 13.78
N LYS A 137 8.73 -17.43 13.79
CA LYS A 137 9.40 -18.08 12.65
C LYS A 137 8.48 -18.08 11.42
N ARG A 138 7.28 -18.61 11.57
CA ARG A 138 6.28 -18.68 10.49
C ARG A 138 5.92 -17.31 9.92
N TRP A 139 5.75 -16.29 10.78
CA TRP A 139 5.45 -14.94 10.31
C TRP A 139 6.62 -14.34 9.54
N ASN A 140 7.86 -14.47 10.05
CA ASN A 140 9.05 -13.95 9.35
C ASN A 140 9.26 -14.58 7.97
N GLU A 141 8.88 -15.85 7.79
CA GLU A 141 8.92 -16.53 6.48
C GLU A 141 7.91 -15.96 5.47
N ASN A 142 6.83 -15.33 5.94
CA ASN A 142 5.72 -14.85 5.11
C ASN A 142 5.53 -13.31 5.14
N LEU A 143 6.34 -12.59 5.91
CA LEU A 143 6.26 -11.14 6.08
C LEU A 143 7.02 -10.44 4.94
N VAL A 144 6.34 -10.36 3.80
CA VAL A 144 6.89 -9.79 2.56
C VAL A 144 6.36 -8.37 2.30
N GLN A 145 5.10 -8.12 2.65
CA GLN A 145 4.39 -6.87 2.34
C GLN A 145 4.47 -5.84 3.47
N LEU A 146 4.24 -4.56 3.16
CA LEU A 146 4.09 -3.45 4.12
C LEU A 146 5.22 -3.31 5.16
N ARG A 147 6.45 -3.69 4.79
CA ARG A 147 7.65 -3.49 5.64
C ARG A 147 8.14 -2.05 5.62
N ASP A 148 7.98 -1.43 4.46
CA ASP A 148 8.46 -0.09 4.16
C ASP A 148 7.34 0.66 3.43
N VAL A 149 7.09 1.90 3.86
CA VAL A 149 6.19 2.83 3.18
C VAL A 149 6.78 4.24 3.23
N PRO A 150 6.48 5.13 2.27
CA PRO A 150 7.02 6.47 2.29
C PRO A 150 6.41 7.30 3.43
N SER A 151 7.24 8.01 4.18
CA SER A 151 6.76 9.07 5.07
C SER A 151 6.19 10.26 4.28
N LEU A 152 5.13 10.87 4.79
CA LEU A 152 4.52 12.08 4.27
C LEU A 152 5.19 13.36 4.80
N ALA A 153 6.20 13.24 5.68
CA ALA A 153 6.97 14.38 6.15
C ALA A 153 7.60 15.14 4.97
N ALA A 154 7.53 16.48 5.02
CA ALA A 154 8.01 17.36 3.96
C ALA A 154 7.44 17.02 2.57
N ALA A 155 6.19 16.53 2.48
CA ALA A 155 5.55 16.25 1.19
C ALA A 155 5.44 17.51 0.33
N GLY A 156 4.99 18.63 0.91
CA GLY A 156 4.91 19.93 0.20
C GLY A 156 6.23 20.49 -0.31
N ASP A 157 7.35 20.13 0.32
CA ASP A 157 8.68 20.55 -0.11
C ASP A 157 9.26 19.70 -1.25
N ARG A 158 8.57 18.63 -1.63
CA ARG A 158 9.07 17.66 -2.61
C ARG A 158 8.10 17.46 -3.76
N LEU A 159 6.80 17.45 -3.47
CA LEU A 159 5.78 16.98 -4.39
C LEU A 159 4.85 18.12 -4.80
N ARG A 160 4.50 18.15 -6.08
CA ARG A 160 3.49 19.05 -6.62
C ARG A 160 2.15 18.74 -5.98
N ARG A 161 1.42 19.79 -5.60
CA ARG A 161 0.10 19.64 -4.97
C ARG A 161 -0.91 18.94 -5.88
N ASP A 162 -0.97 19.32 -7.15
CA ASP A 162 -1.87 18.70 -8.12
C ASP A 162 -1.53 17.23 -8.39
N TRP A 163 -0.24 16.90 -8.33
CA TRP A 163 0.21 15.51 -8.40
C TRP A 163 -0.30 14.69 -7.20
N ILE A 164 -0.21 15.22 -5.98
CA ILE A 164 -0.76 14.56 -4.79
C ILE A 164 -2.26 14.31 -4.96
N ARG A 165 -3.03 15.32 -5.42
CA ARG A 165 -4.47 15.18 -5.70
C ARG A 165 -4.74 14.04 -6.68
N GLY A 166 -4.05 14.02 -7.81
CA GLY A 166 -4.21 12.99 -8.84
C GLY A 166 -3.85 11.59 -8.32
N PHE A 167 -2.75 11.48 -7.59
CA PHE A 167 -2.30 10.21 -7.01
C PHE A 167 -3.30 9.66 -5.96
N LEU A 168 -3.92 10.51 -5.15
CA LEU A 168 -4.95 10.08 -4.19
C LEU A 168 -6.19 9.48 -4.86
N LEU A 169 -6.56 9.99 -6.04
CA LEU A 169 -7.71 9.50 -6.81
C LEU A 169 -7.39 8.24 -7.62
N ALA A 170 -6.14 8.11 -8.08
CA ALA A 170 -5.68 7.00 -8.89
C ALA A 170 -4.26 6.56 -8.46
N PRO A 171 -4.13 5.90 -7.28
CA PRO A 171 -2.83 5.42 -6.85
C PRO A 171 -2.35 4.31 -7.79
N HIS A 172 -1.11 4.43 -8.22
CA HIS A 172 -0.44 3.51 -9.13
C HIS A 172 0.97 3.18 -8.59
N ASP A 173 1.61 2.17 -9.17
CA ASP A 173 2.96 1.81 -8.75
C ASP A 173 3.95 2.92 -9.11
N LEU A 174 4.71 3.34 -8.11
CA LEU A 174 5.79 4.32 -8.23
C LEU A 174 7.14 3.71 -7.86
N ARG A 175 7.13 2.52 -7.25
CA ARG A 175 8.28 1.90 -6.58
C ARG A 175 8.29 0.44 -6.99
N PRO A 176 9.03 0.08 -8.06
CA PRO A 176 8.97 -1.25 -8.67
C PRO A 176 9.44 -2.39 -7.74
N ARG A 177 9.97 -2.07 -6.55
CA ARG A 177 10.43 -3.02 -5.54
C ARG A 177 9.51 -3.12 -4.32
N LEU A 178 8.37 -2.40 -4.31
CA LEU A 178 7.31 -2.57 -3.34
C LEU A 178 6.07 -3.10 -4.06
N HIS A 179 5.68 -4.33 -3.74
CA HIS A 179 4.46 -4.90 -4.33
C HIS A 179 3.20 -4.22 -3.75
N ALA A 180 3.20 -3.91 -2.45
CA ALA A 180 2.12 -3.16 -1.82
C ALA A 180 2.10 -1.70 -2.31
N THR A 181 0.94 -1.27 -2.80
CA THR A 181 0.69 0.10 -3.25
C THR A 181 -0.21 0.84 -2.26
N MET A 182 -0.33 2.16 -2.42
CA MET A 182 -1.28 2.93 -1.61
C MET A 182 -2.71 2.42 -1.91
N PRO A 183 -3.50 2.07 -0.89
CA PRO A 183 -4.84 1.55 -1.12
C PRO A 183 -5.75 2.58 -1.78
N ARG A 184 -6.60 2.13 -2.71
CA ARG A 184 -7.66 2.97 -3.30
C ARG A 184 -8.71 3.33 -2.23
N LEU A 185 -8.65 4.56 -1.74
CA LEU A 185 -9.57 5.11 -0.73
C LEU A 185 -10.97 5.36 -1.33
N ALA A 186 -11.98 5.48 -0.46
CA ALA A 186 -13.33 5.90 -0.85
C ALA A 186 -13.47 7.43 -0.73
N ILE A 187 -12.83 8.16 -1.65
CA ILE A 187 -12.82 9.63 -1.66
C ILE A 187 -13.16 10.21 -3.04
N GLY A 188 -13.70 11.43 -3.03
CA GLY A 188 -13.93 12.24 -4.23
C GLY A 188 -12.86 13.32 -4.47
N PRO A 189 -12.93 14.04 -5.61
CA PRO A 189 -11.95 15.07 -5.99
C PRO A 189 -11.78 16.22 -4.98
N GLU A 190 -12.86 16.65 -4.32
CA GLU A 190 -12.79 17.69 -3.29
C GLU A 190 -11.95 17.24 -2.09
N GLN A 191 -12.28 16.07 -1.52
CA GLN A 191 -11.53 15.48 -0.41
C GLN A 191 -10.05 15.30 -0.78
N ALA A 192 -9.74 14.84 -2.00
CA ALA A 192 -8.37 14.73 -2.47
C ALA A 192 -7.66 16.11 -2.55
N SER A 193 -8.38 17.16 -2.96
CA SER A 193 -7.85 18.53 -3.03
C SER A 193 -7.55 19.11 -1.65
N ASP A 194 -8.39 18.81 -0.67
CA ASP A 194 -8.22 19.22 0.72
C ASP A 194 -7.04 18.52 1.39
N ILE A 195 -6.93 17.20 1.22
CA ILE A 195 -5.79 16.42 1.72
C ILE A 195 -4.51 16.93 1.07
N ALA A 196 -4.51 17.18 -0.24
CA ALA A 196 -3.36 17.78 -0.92
C ALA A 196 -3.03 19.18 -0.35
N ALA A 197 -4.04 20.01 -0.09
CA ALA A 197 -3.86 21.33 0.55
C ALA A 197 -3.12 21.20 1.89
N TYR A 198 -3.60 20.29 2.73
CA TYR A 198 -3.05 20.03 4.04
C TYR A 198 -1.62 19.51 3.96
N LEU A 199 -1.34 18.53 3.11
CA LEU A 199 0.01 17.95 2.97
C LEU A 199 1.05 18.93 2.39
N THR A 200 0.60 20.00 1.74
CA THR A 200 1.46 21.05 1.19
C THR A 200 1.41 22.38 1.93
N ARG A 201 0.65 22.49 3.03
CA ARG A 201 0.41 23.76 3.74
C ARG A 201 1.69 24.43 4.27
N ASP A 202 2.66 23.62 4.68
CA ASP A 202 3.92 24.06 5.28
C ASP A 202 5.07 24.12 4.26
N ARG A 203 4.75 24.12 2.95
CA ARG A 203 5.75 24.22 1.88
C ARG A 203 6.62 25.45 2.11
N ARG A 204 7.94 25.23 2.25
CA ARG A 204 8.89 26.32 2.42
C ARG A 204 9.12 27.02 1.09
N GLU A 205 9.04 28.35 1.09
CA GLU A 205 9.61 29.12 -0.01
C GLU A 205 11.13 29.01 0.11
N ARG A 206 11.78 28.62 -0.99
CA ARG A 206 13.22 28.43 -1.05
C ARG A 206 13.74 29.07 -2.32
N PRO A 207 14.98 29.61 -2.32
CA PRO A 207 15.65 29.97 -3.55
C PRO A 207 15.69 28.75 -4.47
N ARG A 208 14.87 28.78 -5.52
CA ARG A 208 14.79 27.76 -6.54
C ARG A 208 15.61 28.25 -7.71
N GLU A 209 16.82 27.72 -7.86
CA GLU A 209 17.60 28.02 -9.05
C GLU A 209 16.86 27.49 -10.27
N ALA A 210 16.66 28.35 -11.25
CA ALA A 210 16.13 27.93 -12.54
C ALA A 210 17.09 26.92 -13.17
N LEU A 211 16.52 26.04 -14.01
CA LEU A 211 17.31 25.14 -14.82
C LEU A 211 17.87 25.82 -16.08
N ASP A 212 17.79 27.14 -16.16
CA ASP A 212 18.37 27.92 -17.25
C ASP A 212 19.88 27.67 -17.33
N GLY A 213 20.32 27.30 -18.53
CA GLY A 213 21.72 26.92 -18.80
C GLY A 213 22.15 25.55 -18.26
N ALA A 214 21.26 24.77 -17.64
CA ALA A 214 21.56 23.39 -17.25
C ALA A 214 21.63 22.46 -18.47
N SER A 215 22.59 21.53 -18.47
CA SER A 215 22.84 20.59 -19.55
C SER A 215 22.27 19.21 -19.22
N ALA A 216 21.18 18.82 -19.90
CA ALA A 216 20.61 17.48 -19.78
C ALA A 216 21.59 16.37 -20.23
N ALA A 217 22.48 16.67 -21.20
CA ALA A 217 23.49 15.72 -21.65
C ALA A 217 24.52 15.42 -20.54
N ARG A 218 25.04 16.48 -19.89
CA ARG A 218 25.92 16.32 -18.72
C ARG A 218 25.19 15.68 -17.55
N GLY A 219 23.92 16.03 -17.35
CA GLY A 219 23.06 15.41 -16.34
C GLY A 219 22.94 13.89 -16.49
N ARG A 220 22.85 13.40 -17.74
CA ARG A 220 22.86 11.96 -18.05
C ARG A 220 24.19 11.31 -17.65
N GLU A 221 25.31 11.91 -18.03
CA GLU A 221 26.64 11.41 -17.66
C GLU A 221 26.82 11.35 -16.13
N LEU A 222 26.39 12.41 -15.44
CA LEU A 222 26.41 12.48 -13.98
C LEU A 222 25.50 11.43 -13.34
N TYR A 223 24.29 11.22 -13.86
CA TYR A 223 23.37 10.18 -13.38
C TYR A 223 24.02 8.79 -13.40
N GLU A 224 24.73 8.45 -14.49
CA GLU A 224 25.44 7.18 -14.63
C GLU A 224 26.68 7.14 -13.70
N ALA A 225 27.52 8.17 -13.75
CA ALA A 225 28.77 8.24 -12.99
C ALA A 225 28.57 8.29 -11.47
N LYS A 226 27.47 8.89 -11.01
CA LYS A 226 27.10 8.97 -9.59
C LYS A 226 26.30 7.75 -9.11
N GLY A 227 26.05 6.79 -9.99
CA GLY A 227 25.42 5.52 -9.65
C GLY A 227 23.95 5.65 -9.25
N CYS A 228 23.21 6.65 -9.73
CA CYS A 228 21.80 6.83 -9.39
C CYS A 228 20.95 5.60 -9.74
N GLY A 229 21.32 4.91 -10.83
CA GLY A 229 20.69 3.69 -11.32
C GLY A 229 20.88 2.45 -10.43
N THR A 230 21.75 2.50 -9.41
CA THR A 230 21.91 1.37 -8.46
C THR A 230 20.67 1.22 -7.57
N CYS A 231 20.04 2.36 -7.24
CA CYS A 231 18.82 2.43 -6.44
C CYS A 231 17.61 2.76 -7.31
N HIS A 232 17.70 3.65 -8.29
CA HIS A 232 16.52 4.07 -9.05
C HIS A 232 16.33 3.30 -10.34
N ALA A 233 15.10 2.84 -10.59
CA ALA A 233 14.69 2.52 -11.95
C ALA A 233 14.45 3.82 -12.72
N PHE A 234 14.65 3.78 -14.04
CA PHE A 234 14.26 4.87 -14.93
C PHE A 234 13.58 4.28 -16.18
N THR A 235 12.40 3.70 -15.97
CA THR A 235 11.74 2.90 -17.00
C THR A 235 11.37 3.74 -18.22
N GLY A 236 11.73 3.25 -19.40
CA GLY A 236 11.48 3.92 -20.67
C GLY A 236 12.53 4.95 -21.07
N ALA A 237 13.51 5.27 -20.21
CA ALA A 237 14.65 6.10 -20.60
C ALA A 237 15.64 5.28 -21.44
N ALA A 238 15.91 5.76 -22.66
CA ALA A 238 16.76 5.05 -23.61
C ALA A 238 18.25 5.22 -23.33
N GLY A 239 19.03 4.19 -23.69
CA GLY A 239 20.48 4.24 -23.75
C GLY A 239 21.18 4.33 -22.40
N LEU A 240 20.48 4.20 -21.27
CA LEU A 240 21.13 4.15 -19.95
C LEU A 240 21.85 2.81 -19.76
N THR A 241 23.04 2.86 -19.19
CA THR A 241 23.78 1.66 -18.79
C THR A 241 22.97 0.90 -17.74
N ALA A 242 22.63 -0.35 -18.04
CA ALA A 242 21.94 -1.21 -17.10
C ALA A 242 22.84 -1.48 -15.90
N VAL A 243 22.49 -0.90 -14.76
CA VAL A 243 23.16 -1.17 -13.49
C VAL A 243 22.39 -2.31 -12.84
N ALA A 244 23.06 -3.43 -12.55
CA ALA A 244 22.45 -4.43 -11.69
C ALA A 244 22.06 -3.73 -10.37
N PRO A 245 20.82 -3.87 -9.89
CA PRO A 245 20.49 -3.32 -8.58
C PRO A 245 21.52 -3.89 -7.62
N VAL A 246 22.02 -3.05 -6.70
CA VAL A 246 22.82 -3.58 -5.60
C VAL A 246 21.95 -4.70 -5.03
N ARG A 247 22.41 -5.97 -5.08
CA ARG A 247 21.81 -7.02 -4.25
C ARG A 247 21.67 -6.35 -2.90
N ALA A 248 20.50 -6.33 -2.26
CA ALA A 248 20.29 -5.60 -1.01
C ALA A 248 21.38 -6.00 -0.01
N MET A 249 22.51 -5.31 -0.08
CA MET A 249 23.78 -5.66 0.53
C MET A 249 23.80 -4.69 1.68
N GLU A 250 23.74 -5.31 2.85
CA GLU A 250 23.55 -4.67 4.14
C GLU A 250 22.09 -4.30 4.45
N LYS A 251 21.69 -4.56 5.69
CA LYS A 251 20.33 -4.38 6.21
C LYS A 251 19.90 -2.91 6.09
N GLU A 252 20.89 -2.02 6.09
CA GLU A 252 20.83 -0.57 6.12
C GLU A 252 20.37 0.03 4.78
N THR A 253 20.71 -0.57 3.63
CA THR A 253 20.39 -0.02 2.29
C THR A 253 19.07 -0.57 1.71
N ARG A 254 18.54 -1.65 2.29
CA ARG A 254 17.34 -2.34 1.79
C ARG A 254 16.13 -1.41 1.70
N ALA A 255 15.83 -0.67 2.76
CA ALA A 255 14.70 0.24 2.80
C ALA A 255 14.87 1.39 1.79
N ALA A 256 16.10 1.89 1.61
CA ALA A 256 16.41 2.93 0.63
C ALA A 256 16.12 2.46 -0.80
N VAL A 257 16.60 1.27 -1.15
CA VAL A 257 16.35 0.66 -2.48
C VAL A 257 14.87 0.34 -2.67
N ALA A 258 14.19 -0.21 -1.67
CA ALA A 258 12.76 -0.49 -1.74
C ALA A 258 11.93 0.80 -1.92
N LEU A 259 12.28 1.89 -1.21
CA LEU A 259 11.56 3.16 -1.27
C LEU A 259 11.93 4.04 -2.46
N ALA A 260 13.04 3.75 -3.15
CA ALA A 260 13.50 4.50 -4.32
C ALA A 260 12.47 4.40 -5.46
N PRO A 261 11.84 5.53 -5.86
CA PRO A 261 10.85 5.54 -6.93
C PRO A 261 11.48 5.30 -8.30
N ASP A 262 10.66 4.85 -9.24
CA ASP A 262 10.95 4.94 -10.67
C ASP A 262 10.97 6.42 -11.10
N LEU A 263 12.10 6.85 -11.64
CA LEU A 263 12.35 8.22 -12.05
C LEU A 263 11.57 8.64 -13.30
N ARG A 264 10.92 7.69 -14.00
CA ARG A 264 9.96 8.02 -15.07
C ARG A 264 8.88 9.00 -14.62
N HIS A 265 8.51 8.97 -13.33
CA HIS A 265 7.47 9.80 -12.75
C HIS A 265 8.02 11.10 -12.13
N ALA A 266 9.34 11.33 -12.17
CA ALA A 266 9.96 12.45 -11.46
C ALA A 266 9.45 13.81 -11.95
N ARG A 267 9.32 13.99 -13.27
CA ARG A 267 8.89 15.27 -13.89
C ARG A 267 7.45 15.65 -13.55
N ASP A 268 6.57 14.65 -13.39
CA ASP A 268 5.17 14.86 -13.02
C ASP A 268 5.01 15.07 -11.50
N ARG A 269 5.89 14.44 -10.70
CA ARG A 269 5.85 14.50 -9.23
C ARG A 269 6.39 15.78 -8.64
N MET A 270 7.48 16.28 -9.19
CA MET A 270 8.30 17.32 -8.57
C MET A 270 8.44 18.52 -9.51
N GLU A 271 8.55 19.72 -8.95
CA GLU A 271 9.01 20.87 -9.73
C GLU A 271 10.50 20.66 -10.07
N PRO A 272 10.98 21.00 -11.28
CA PRO A 272 12.37 20.73 -11.67
C PRO A 272 13.40 21.39 -10.73
N ALA A 273 13.11 22.59 -10.23
CA ALA A 273 13.98 23.25 -9.26
C ALA A 273 13.92 22.62 -7.84
N ASP A 274 12.75 22.11 -7.42
CA ASP A 274 12.65 21.34 -6.17
C ASP A 274 13.37 19.98 -6.31
N LEU A 275 13.40 19.40 -7.52
CA LEU A 275 14.17 18.20 -7.84
C LEU A 275 15.68 18.45 -7.76
N ALA A 276 16.18 19.57 -8.30
CA ALA A 276 17.60 19.93 -8.18
C ALA A 276 18.02 20.10 -6.71
N ALA A 277 17.21 20.81 -5.91
CA ALA A 277 17.46 20.96 -4.48
C ALA A 277 17.45 19.61 -3.73
N TRP A 278 16.50 18.72 -4.08
CA TRP A 278 16.43 17.37 -3.52
C TRP A 278 17.63 16.50 -3.86
N VAL A 279 18.12 16.55 -5.11
CA VAL A 279 19.29 15.79 -5.54
C VAL A 279 20.58 16.28 -4.86
N LEU A 280 20.69 17.59 -4.63
CA LEU A 280 21.85 18.22 -4.00
C LEU A 280 21.97 17.86 -2.51
N ASP A 281 20.88 17.99 -1.76
CA ASP A 281 20.86 17.70 -0.32
C ASP A 281 19.47 17.20 0.12
N PRO A 282 19.17 15.91 -0.04
CA PRO A 282 17.86 15.37 0.32
C PRO A 282 17.61 15.44 1.84
N GLY A 283 18.67 15.40 2.66
CA GLY A 283 18.60 15.47 4.13
C GLY A 283 18.14 16.83 4.64
N ALA A 284 18.58 17.92 4.00
CA ALA A 284 18.11 19.28 4.27
C ALA A 284 16.62 19.48 3.93
N ILE A 285 16.09 18.73 2.95
CA ILE A 285 14.68 18.81 2.55
C ILE A 285 13.80 17.94 3.45
N LYS A 286 14.20 16.67 3.64
CA LYS A 286 13.51 15.71 4.50
C LYS A 286 14.53 15.04 5.42
N PRO A 287 14.64 15.49 6.68
CA PRO A 287 15.45 14.82 7.69
C PRO A 287 15.08 13.32 7.79
N GLY A 288 16.08 12.46 7.95
CA GLY A 288 15.89 11.00 7.99
C GLY A 288 15.40 10.39 6.67
N THR A 289 15.58 11.06 5.54
CA THR A 289 15.39 10.43 4.22
C THR A 289 16.39 9.29 4.02
N PRO A 290 15.98 8.15 3.42
CA PRO A 290 16.90 7.06 3.12
C PRO A 290 17.73 7.31 1.85
N MET A 291 17.42 8.36 1.08
CA MET A 291 18.26 8.75 -0.06
C MET A 291 19.53 9.44 0.47
N PRO A 292 20.73 8.90 0.18
CA PRO A 292 21.97 9.47 0.69
C PRO A 292 22.28 10.82 0.01
N GLN A 293 23.05 11.65 0.69
CA GLN A 293 23.66 12.81 0.06
C GLN A 293 24.84 12.34 -0.81
N VAL A 294 24.71 12.51 -2.11
CA VAL A 294 25.78 12.18 -3.06
C VAL A 294 26.64 13.43 -3.30
N PRO A 295 27.97 13.37 -3.09
CA PRO A 295 28.83 14.55 -3.28
C PRO A 295 28.76 15.10 -4.71
N MET A 296 28.29 16.35 -4.86
CA MET A 296 28.19 17.05 -6.15
C MET A 296 28.09 18.56 -5.96
N SER A 297 28.34 19.32 -7.03
CA SER A 297 28.13 20.78 -7.03
C SER A 297 26.65 21.14 -7.29
N PRO A 298 26.20 22.37 -6.96
CA PRO A 298 24.86 22.83 -7.33
C PRO A 298 24.59 22.76 -8.84
N ALA A 299 25.62 23.03 -9.67
CA ALA A 299 25.51 22.91 -11.13
C ALA A 299 25.26 21.45 -11.57
N ASP A 300 25.98 20.49 -10.98
CA ASP A 300 25.75 19.06 -11.28
C ASP A 300 24.32 18.63 -10.92
N ALA A 301 23.80 19.09 -9.77
CA ALA A 301 22.43 18.79 -9.35
C ALA A 301 21.39 19.37 -10.32
N ARG A 302 21.61 20.60 -10.83
CA ARG A 302 20.77 21.21 -11.86
C ARG A 302 20.82 20.43 -13.18
N ASP A 303 22.00 20.00 -13.61
CA ASP A 303 22.17 19.19 -14.82
C ASP A 303 21.43 17.85 -14.69
N ILE A 304 21.56 17.15 -13.56
CA ILE A 304 20.81 15.91 -13.28
C ILE A 304 19.30 16.18 -13.30
N ALA A 305 18.83 17.24 -12.63
CA ALA A 305 17.41 17.59 -12.63
C ALA A 305 16.89 17.91 -14.04
N ALA A 306 17.67 18.61 -14.86
CA ALA A 306 17.34 18.88 -16.26
C ALA A 306 17.22 17.59 -17.07
N PHE A 307 18.14 16.64 -16.88
CA PHE A 307 18.05 15.32 -17.50
C PHE A 307 16.77 14.59 -17.08
N LEU A 308 16.49 14.46 -15.79
CA LEU A 308 15.28 13.77 -15.31
C LEU A 308 13.98 14.43 -15.80
N ALA A 309 13.96 15.76 -15.89
CA ALA A 309 12.82 16.53 -16.36
C ALA A 309 12.57 16.42 -17.88
N THR A 310 13.61 16.17 -18.68
CA THR A 310 13.53 16.27 -20.15
C THR A 310 13.86 15.00 -20.92
N ALA A 311 14.45 13.99 -20.28
CA ALA A 311 14.82 12.72 -20.90
C ALA A 311 13.65 12.14 -21.73
N PRO A 312 13.87 11.71 -22.97
CA PRO A 312 12.83 11.06 -23.74
C PRO A 312 12.46 9.73 -23.07
N LEU A 313 11.15 9.50 -22.91
CA LEU A 313 10.62 8.27 -22.32
C LEU A 313 9.78 7.54 -23.36
N SER A 314 10.09 6.26 -23.57
CA SER A 314 9.18 5.37 -24.29
C SER A 314 7.85 5.27 -23.53
N PRO A 315 6.71 5.23 -24.24
CA PRO A 315 5.42 5.04 -23.60
C PRO A 315 5.43 3.72 -22.82
N PRO A 316 4.76 3.66 -21.65
CA PRO A 316 4.55 2.39 -20.98
C PRO A 316 3.83 1.44 -21.93
N ALA A 317 4.19 0.16 -21.88
CA ALA A 317 3.45 -0.86 -22.61
C ALA A 317 1.97 -0.80 -22.17
N PRO A 318 1.02 -0.87 -23.11
CA PRO A 318 -0.39 -0.91 -22.75
C PRO A 318 -0.65 -2.15 -21.89
N ALA A 319 -1.14 -1.94 -20.67
CA ALA A 319 -1.58 -3.03 -19.83
C ALA A 319 -2.85 -3.63 -20.43
N SER A 320 -2.88 -4.95 -20.62
CA SER A 320 -4.08 -5.70 -21.00
C SER A 320 -4.55 -6.53 -19.81
N ALA A 321 -5.86 -6.64 -19.64
CA ALA A 321 -6.40 -7.59 -18.67
C ALA A 321 -6.18 -9.01 -19.22
N PRO A 322 -5.75 -9.96 -18.40
CA PRO A 322 -5.58 -11.34 -18.85
C PRO A 322 -6.90 -11.90 -19.37
N GLU A 323 -6.81 -12.84 -20.31
CA GLU A 323 -7.98 -13.65 -20.66
C GLU A 323 -8.42 -14.49 -19.46
N ARG A 324 -9.74 -14.60 -19.29
CA ARG A 324 -10.32 -15.41 -18.22
C ARG A 324 -10.17 -16.89 -18.56
N LEU A 325 -9.48 -17.62 -17.71
CA LEU A 325 -9.27 -19.05 -17.90
C LEU A 325 -10.56 -19.86 -17.67
N PRO A 326 -10.73 -21.00 -18.36
CA PRO A 326 -11.87 -21.88 -18.16
C PRO A 326 -11.86 -22.52 -16.77
N LEU A 327 -13.01 -22.97 -16.28
CA LEU A 327 -13.10 -23.61 -14.96
C LEU A 327 -12.30 -24.92 -14.90
N LEU A 328 -11.69 -25.19 -13.75
CA LEU A 328 -10.98 -26.44 -13.49
C LEU A 328 -11.99 -27.59 -13.34
N SER A 329 -11.73 -28.69 -14.05
CA SER A 329 -12.50 -29.94 -13.94
C SER A 329 -12.15 -30.74 -12.68
N ARG A 330 -10.91 -30.62 -12.19
CA ARG A 330 -10.49 -31.23 -10.91
C ARG A 330 -11.17 -30.55 -9.72
N ARG A 331 -11.32 -31.29 -8.63
CA ARG A 331 -11.82 -30.74 -7.36
C ARG A 331 -10.90 -29.61 -6.86
N VAL A 332 -11.50 -28.51 -6.43
CA VAL A 332 -10.84 -27.36 -5.78
C VAL A 332 -11.50 -27.14 -4.42
N THR A 333 -10.74 -27.21 -3.33
CA THR A 333 -11.25 -27.08 -1.96
C THR A 333 -11.01 -25.70 -1.37
N TYR A 334 -11.76 -25.34 -0.32
CA TYR A 334 -11.53 -24.10 0.41
C TYR A 334 -10.11 -24.03 0.97
N ALA A 335 -9.57 -25.14 1.49
CA ALA A 335 -8.20 -25.18 1.99
C ALA A 335 -7.16 -24.77 0.92
N GLU A 336 -7.38 -25.15 -0.35
CA GLU A 336 -6.51 -24.74 -1.45
C GLU A 336 -6.67 -23.24 -1.76
N VAL A 337 -7.91 -22.75 -1.84
CA VAL A 337 -8.21 -21.33 -2.12
C VAL A 337 -7.71 -20.43 -0.99
N ASP A 338 -7.91 -20.79 0.27
CA ASP A 338 -7.42 -20.03 1.43
C ASP A 338 -5.90 -19.91 1.38
N ARG A 339 -5.20 -21.05 1.22
CA ARG A 339 -3.74 -21.08 1.19
C ARG A 339 -3.16 -20.25 0.03
N ARG A 340 -3.75 -20.34 -1.16
CA ARG A 340 -3.22 -19.69 -2.36
C ARG A 340 -3.68 -18.25 -2.54
N VAL A 341 -4.84 -17.87 -2.01
CA VAL A 341 -5.48 -16.57 -2.30
C VAL A 341 -5.84 -15.83 -1.02
N PHE A 342 -6.80 -16.32 -0.24
CA PHE A 342 -7.39 -15.51 0.84
C PHE A 342 -6.42 -15.18 1.98
N ARG A 343 -5.60 -16.16 2.41
CA ARG A 343 -4.62 -15.99 3.49
C ARG A 343 -3.48 -15.04 3.10
N GLY A 344 -3.06 -15.07 1.83
CA GLY A 344 -1.96 -14.24 1.34
C GLY A 344 -2.36 -12.79 1.09
N THR A 345 -3.54 -12.57 0.51
CA THR A 345 -3.92 -11.26 -0.05
C THR A 345 -5.06 -10.57 0.71
N CYS A 346 -6.03 -11.33 1.23
CA CYS A 346 -7.33 -10.76 1.63
C CYS A 346 -7.51 -10.63 3.14
N ARG A 347 -7.00 -11.61 3.89
CA ARG A 347 -7.30 -11.81 5.31
C ARG A 347 -7.10 -10.55 6.15
N HIS A 348 -5.99 -9.84 6.01
CA HIS A 348 -5.68 -8.68 6.86
C HIS A 348 -6.65 -7.49 6.71
N CYS A 349 -7.35 -7.37 5.59
CA CYS A 349 -8.35 -6.32 5.37
C CYS A 349 -9.79 -6.79 5.59
N HIS A 350 -9.99 -8.11 5.70
CA HIS A 350 -11.28 -8.79 5.75
C HIS A 350 -11.27 -9.89 6.83
N SER A 351 -10.74 -9.63 8.01
CA SER A 351 -10.80 -10.60 9.12
C SER A 351 -11.83 -10.16 10.14
N GLU A 352 -12.28 -11.10 10.97
CA GLU A 352 -12.98 -10.73 12.19
C GLU A 352 -12.01 -10.09 13.19
N PRO A 353 -12.45 -9.07 13.95
CA PRO A 353 -11.64 -8.39 14.96
C PRO A 353 -10.98 -9.33 15.96
N ASP A 354 -11.70 -10.37 16.39
CA ASP A 354 -11.21 -11.35 17.37
C ASP A 354 -9.97 -12.12 16.87
N TYR A 355 -9.83 -12.27 15.56
CA TYR A 355 -8.66 -12.89 14.92
C TYR A 355 -7.56 -11.89 14.56
N ALA A 356 -7.84 -10.59 14.62
CA ALA A 356 -6.99 -9.51 14.13
C ALA A 356 -6.69 -8.45 15.21
N LEU A 357 -6.59 -8.86 16.48
CA LEU A 357 -6.27 -7.99 17.61
C LEU A 357 -7.22 -6.78 17.73
N GLY A 358 -8.49 -6.94 17.38
CA GLY A 358 -9.51 -5.90 17.46
C GLY A 358 -9.76 -5.12 16.17
N ASP A 359 -8.97 -5.33 15.11
CA ASP A 359 -9.12 -4.62 13.85
C ASP A 359 -9.32 -5.56 12.65
N GLY A 360 -10.58 -5.75 12.25
CA GLY A 360 -10.94 -6.58 11.11
C GLY A 360 -10.56 -6.01 9.74
N GLY A 361 -10.04 -4.78 9.71
CA GLY A 361 -9.66 -4.06 8.50
C GLY A 361 -10.83 -3.42 7.73
N PRO A 362 -10.52 -2.62 6.68
CA PRO A 362 -11.49 -1.79 5.96
C PRO A 362 -12.67 -2.54 5.34
N GLY A 363 -12.47 -3.80 4.99
CA GLY A 363 -13.50 -4.65 4.39
C GLY A 363 -14.41 -5.34 5.41
N ASN A 364 -14.05 -5.34 6.69
CA ASN A 364 -14.87 -5.89 7.77
C ASN A 364 -15.42 -4.77 8.67
N THR A 365 -14.54 -4.07 9.37
CA THR A 365 -14.89 -3.05 10.38
C THR A 365 -14.96 -1.62 9.81
N GLY A 366 -14.58 -1.43 8.55
CA GLY A 366 -14.56 -0.12 7.91
C GLY A 366 -13.25 0.63 8.13
N GLY A 367 -13.17 1.85 7.59
CA GLY A 367 -11.94 2.63 7.53
C GLY A 367 -11.58 3.02 6.11
N PHE A 368 -10.61 3.91 5.93
CA PHE A 368 -10.21 4.43 4.59
C PHE A 368 -11.37 5.04 3.77
N GLY A 369 -12.40 5.53 4.47
CA GLY A 369 -13.66 6.06 3.89
C GLY A 369 -14.73 5.00 3.63
N PHE A 370 -14.45 3.71 3.85
CA PHE A 370 -15.42 2.62 3.68
C PHE A 370 -16.24 2.39 4.95
N LYS A 371 -17.53 2.12 4.75
CA LYS A 371 -18.43 1.61 5.79
C LYS A 371 -18.03 0.18 6.18
N PRO A 372 -18.26 -0.24 7.44
CA PRO A 372 -18.13 -1.65 7.82
C PRO A 372 -19.02 -2.53 6.95
N ARG A 373 -18.43 -3.56 6.32
CA ARG A 373 -19.17 -4.54 5.51
C ARG A 373 -19.26 -5.91 6.17
N GLY A 374 -18.56 -6.13 7.28
CA GLY A 374 -18.56 -7.41 7.99
C GLY A 374 -18.16 -8.62 7.14
N LEU A 375 -17.43 -8.40 6.04
CA LEU A 375 -16.96 -9.48 5.18
C LEU A 375 -15.73 -10.13 5.82
N ASN A 376 -15.85 -11.41 6.16
CA ASN A 376 -14.76 -12.20 6.72
C ASN A 376 -14.24 -13.20 5.66
N LEU A 377 -12.97 -13.11 5.30
CA LEU A 377 -12.27 -14.00 4.36
C LEU A 377 -11.22 -14.87 5.08
N ALA A 378 -11.23 -14.91 6.42
CA ALA A 378 -10.30 -15.69 7.22
C ALA A 378 -10.74 -17.15 7.41
N THR A 379 -12.05 -17.41 7.34
CA THR A 379 -12.67 -18.72 7.60
C THR A 379 -13.73 -19.06 6.55
N TYR A 380 -14.03 -20.35 6.40
CA TYR A 380 -15.06 -20.81 5.46
C TYR A 380 -16.44 -20.25 5.84
N GLU A 381 -16.77 -20.31 7.12
CA GLU A 381 -18.03 -19.82 7.69
C GLU A 381 -18.15 -18.30 7.51
N GLY A 382 -17.04 -17.58 7.69
CA GLY A 382 -16.98 -16.13 7.52
C GLY A 382 -17.32 -15.71 6.09
N ILE A 383 -16.72 -16.36 5.09
CA ILE A 383 -17.00 -16.02 3.69
C ILE A 383 -18.39 -16.50 3.27
N ALA A 384 -18.86 -17.62 3.83
CA ALA A 384 -20.22 -18.13 3.66
C ALA A 384 -21.30 -17.17 4.17
N ALA A 385 -21.04 -16.47 5.28
CA ALA A 385 -21.93 -15.47 5.85
C ALA A 385 -22.08 -14.20 4.98
N GLY A 386 -21.15 -13.97 4.04
CA GLY A 386 -21.20 -12.87 3.09
C GLY A 386 -20.89 -11.50 3.73
N TYR A 387 -21.51 -10.44 3.21
CA TYR A 387 -21.26 -9.05 3.61
C TYR A 387 -22.57 -8.29 3.87
N VAL A 388 -22.48 -7.14 4.54
CA VAL A 388 -23.59 -6.23 4.83
C VAL A 388 -23.65 -5.12 3.77
N ASP A 389 -24.76 -5.01 3.06
CA ASP A 389 -24.96 -3.98 2.04
C ASP A 389 -25.33 -2.61 2.64
N ASP A 390 -25.57 -1.60 1.79
CA ASP A 390 -25.91 -0.25 2.26
C ASP A 390 -27.28 -0.14 2.94
N ARG A 391 -28.14 -1.16 2.79
CA ARG A 391 -29.43 -1.25 3.48
C ARG A 391 -29.32 -2.01 4.81
N GLY A 392 -28.13 -2.47 5.17
CA GLY A 392 -27.92 -3.29 6.36
C GLY A 392 -28.28 -4.76 6.18
N GLU A 393 -28.55 -5.21 4.95
CA GLU A 393 -28.93 -6.60 4.67
C GLU A 393 -27.70 -7.47 4.37
N ARG A 394 -27.70 -8.71 4.88
CA ARG A 394 -26.64 -9.67 4.51
C ARG A 394 -26.83 -10.17 3.08
N ARG A 395 -25.76 -10.12 2.31
CA ARG A 395 -25.67 -10.55 0.91
C ARG A 395 -24.54 -11.55 0.75
N SER A 396 -24.79 -12.58 -0.05
CA SER A 396 -23.78 -13.56 -0.42
C SER A 396 -22.78 -12.96 -1.42
N VAL A 397 -21.48 -13.11 -1.16
CA VAL A 397 -20.41 -12.80 -2.13
C VAL A 397 -20.38 -13.78 -3.30
N PHE A 398 -21.12 -14.89 -3.19
CA PHE A 398 -21.26 -15.92 -4.22
C PHE A 398 -22.50 -15.71 -5.10
N ALA A 399 -23.39 -14.79 -4.72
CA ALA A 399 -24.55 -14.46 -5.54
C ALA A 399 -24.07 -13.99 -6.93
N ARG A 400 -24.73 -14.49 -7.97
CA ARG A 400 -24.42 -14.11 -9.36
C ARG A 400 -25.02 -12.74 -9.67
N GLY A 401 -24.26 -11.93 -10.39
CA GLY A 401 -24.73 -10.67 -10.97
C GLY A 401 -25.61 -10.91 -12.21
N PRO A 402 -26.06 -9.83 -12.87
CA PRO A 402 -26.84 -9.90 -14.11
C PRO A 402 -26.12 -10.63 -15.25
N ASP A 403 -24.79 -10.59 -15.27
CA ASP A 403 -23.90 -11.27 -16.21
C ASP A 403 -23.63 -12.74 -15.85
N GLY A 404 -24.26 -13.24 -14.78
CA GLY A 404 -24.05 -14.58 -14.26
C GLY A 404 -22.75 -14.77 -13.49
N VAL A 405 -21.91 -13.74 -13.33
CA VAL A 405 -20.62 -13.86 -12.63
C VAL A 405 -20.83 -13.71 -11.11
N PRO A 406 -20.23 -14.56 -10.26
CA PRO A 406 -20.28 -14.36 -8.82
C PRO A 406 -19.66 -13.02 -8.40
N ARG A 407 -20.29 -12.30 -7.47
CA ARG A 407 -19.84 -10.96 -7.02
C ARG A 407 -18.36 -10.93 -6.61
N LEU A 408 -17.88 -11.94 -5.90
CA LEU A 408 -16.46 -12.04 -5.53
C LEU A 408 -15.57 -12.07 -6.77
N VAL A 409 -15.89 -12.91 -7.76
CA VAL A 409 -15.11 -13.04 -8.99
C VAL A 409 -15.18 -11.77 -9.82
N ALA A 410 -16.33 -11.11 -9.87
CA ALA A 410 -16.49 -9.81 -10.53
C ALA A 410 -15.57 -8.74 -9.93
N ALA A 411 -15.46 -8.67 -8.60
CA ALA A 411 -14.54 -7.74 -7.94
C ALA A 411 -13.05 -8.06 -8.22
N LEU A 412 -12.68 -9.34 -8.30
CA LEU A 412 -11.31 -9.75 -8.65
C LEU A 412 -10.97 -9.40 -10.11
N ALA A 413 -11.88 -9.70 -11.04
CA ALA A 413 -11.71 -9.39 -12.46
C ALA A 413 -11.73 -7.87 -12.73
N ALA A 414 -12.55 -7.12 -12.00
CA ALA A 414 -12.59 -5.66 -12.09
C ALA A 414 -11.23 -5.04 -11.77
N ARG A 415 -10.42 -5.65 -10.88
CA ARG A 415 -9.06 -5.16 -10.61
C ARG A 415 -8.14 -5.31 -11.82
N GLN A 416 -8.20 -6.44 -12.51
CA GLN A 416 -7.44 -6.64 -13.75
C GLN A 416 -7.87 -5.65 -14.83
N ALA A 417 -9.18 -5.36 -14.92
CA ALA A 417 -9.71 -4.36 -15.84
C ALA A 417 -9.25 -2.94 -15.47
N GLU A 418 -9.28 -2.56 -14.19
CA GLU A 418 -8.75 -1.29 -13.69
C GLU A 418 -7.27 -1.10 -14.07
N GLU A 419 -6.43 -2.11 -13.85
CA GLU A 419 -5.00 -2.06 -14.19
C GLU A 419 -4.77 -1.96 -15.70
N ALA A 420 -5.69 -2.47 -16.51
CA ALA A 420 -5.73 -2.31 -17.96
C ALA A 420 -6.40 -1.00 -18.42
N GLY A 421 -6.71 -0.07 -17.51
CA GLY A 421 -7.35 1.20 -17.84
C GLY A 421 -8.82 1.07 -18.25
N ARG A 422 -9.56 0.11 -17.68
CA ARG A 422 -10.99 -0.10 -17.90
C ARG A 422 -11.70 -0.22 -16.55
N ALA A 423 -11.89 0.91 -15.88
CA ALA A 423 -12.60 0.95 -14.60
C ALA A 423 -14.12 0.92 -14.80
N ASP A 424 -14.82 0.08 -14.04
CA ASP A 424 -16.28 0.07 -13.95
C ASP A 424 -16.70 0.84 -12.68
N PRO A 425 -17.49 1.92 -12.78
CA PRO A 425 -17.95 2.65 -11.59
C PRO A 425 -18.88 1.81 -10.69
N ALA A 426 -19.52 0.76 -11.20
CA ALA A 426 -20.43 -0.10 -10.45
C ALA A 426 -19.71 -1.18 -9.62
N VAL A 427 -18.51 -1.59 -10.03
CA VAL A 427 -17.74 -2.66 -9.38
C VAL A 427 -16.33 -2.18 -9.09
N ARG A 428 -16.03 -1.98 -7.80
CA ARG A 428 -14.67 -1.68 -7.36
C ARG A 428 -13.81 -2.94 -7.39
N GLY A 429 -12.68 -2.86 -8.07
CA GLY A 429 -11.69 -3.93 -8.16
C GLY A 429 -11.04 -4.24 -6.81
N MET A 430 -10.74 -5.51 -6.56
CA MET A 430 -9.99 -6.00 -5.41
C MET A 430 -8.76 -6.81 -5.84
N PRO A 431 -7.62 -6.74 -5.14
CA PRO A 431 -7.37 -6.02 -3.87
C PRO A 431 -7.15 -4.50 -4.02
N LEU A 432 -7.30 -3.74 -2.92
CA LEU A 432 -7.19 -2.27 -2.91
C LEU A 432 -5.76 -1.72 -2.94
N GLY A 433 -4.81 -2.41 -2.32
CA GLY A 433 -3.41 -1.95 -2.14
C GLY A 433 -2.36 -2.98 -2.55
N LEU A 434 -2.76 -3.91 -3.42
CA LEU A 434 -1.88 -4.92 -4.04
C LEU A 434 -2.23 -5.00 -5.54
N PRO A 435 -1.35 -5.58 -6.36
CA PRO A 435 -1.64 -5.86 -7.77
C PRO A 435 -2.86 -6.77 -7.92
N ALA A 436 -3.45 -6.81 -9.12
CA ALA A 436 -4.48 -7.78 -9.43
C ALA A 436 -3.97 -9.21 -9.18
N LEU A 437 -4.88 -10.10 -8.76
CA LEU A 437 -4.60 -11.52 -8.74
C LEU A 437 -4.34 -12.02 -10.16
N GLY A 438 -3.47 -13.02 -10.28
CA GLY A 438 -3.19 -13.69 -11.54
C GLY A 438 -4.40 -14.48 -12.07
N PRO A 439 -4.42 -14.81 -13.37
CA PRO A 439 -5.52 -15.55 -13.97
C PRO A 439 -5.74 -16.93 -13.32
N GLU A 440 -4.69 -17.65 -12.89
CA GLU A 440 -4.85 -18.93 -12.20
C GLU A 440 -5.45 -18.79 -10.79
N GLU A 441 -5.16 -17.69 -10.09
CA GLU A 441 -5.72 -17.43 -8.75
C GLU A 441 -7.22 -17.13 -8.84
N ILE A 442 -7.63 -16.31 -9.81
CA ILE A 442 -9.05 -16.03 -10.08
C ILE A 442 -9.76 -17.30 -10.56
N GLN A 443 -9.13 -18.08 -11.46
CA GLN A 443 -9.66 -19.36 -11.93
C GLN A 443 -9.90 -20.32 -10.75
N LEU A 444 -8.99 -20.36 -9.78
CA LEU A 444 -9.11 -21.20 -8.59
C LEU A 444 -10.34 -20.82 -7.75
N VAL A 445 -10.50 -19.52 -7.45
CA VAL A 445 -11.65 -19.00 -6.70
C VAL A 445 -12.95 -19.30 -7.45
N GLU A 446 -12.99 -19.05 -8.75
CA GLU A 446 -14.18 -19.27 -9.56
C GLU A 446 -14.56 -20.75 -9.65
N SER A 447 -13.57 -21.62 -9.88
CA SER A 447 -13.77 -23.07 -9.96
C SER A 447 -14.32 -23.61 -8.63
N TRP A 448 -13.77 -23.15 -7.50
CA TRP A 448 -14.28 -23.51 -6.17
C TRP A 448 -15.75 -23.08 -5.99
N ILE A 449 -16.11 -21.86 -6.40
CA ILE A 449 -17.51 -21.39 -6.33
C ILE A 449 -18.42 -22.24 -7.22
N ALA A 450 -18.00 -22.50 -8.45
CA ALA A 450 -18.78 -23.27 -9.42
C ALA A 450 -19.00 -24.73 -8.99
N GLN A 451 -18.06 -25.32 -8.27
CA GLN A 451 -18.13 -26.68 -7.72
C GLN A 451 -18.95 -26.78 -6.42
N GLY A 452 -19.66 -25.73 -6.02
CA GLY A 452 -20.48 -25.74 -4.80
C GLY A 452 -19.71 -25.45 -3.52
N ARG A 453 -18.46 -24.94 -3.61
CA ARG A 453 -17.61 -24.53 -2.50
C ARG A 453 -17.29 -25.68 -1.51
N PRO A 454 -16.70 -26.80 -1.97
CA PRO A 454 -16.29 -27.86 -1.06
C PRO A 454 -15.25 -27.34 -0.06
N GLN A 455 -15.33 -27.81 1.19
CA GLN A 455 -14.35 -27.49 2.24
C GLN A 455 -13.00 -28.17 1.96
#